data_AF-G0QBA9-F1
#
_entry.id   AF-G0QBA9-F1
#
_cell.length_a   1.000
_cell.length_b   1.000
_cell.length_c   1.000
_cell.angle_alpha   90.00
_cell.angle_beta   90.00
_cell.angle_gamma   90.00
#
_symmetry.space_group_name_H-M   'P 1'
#
loop_
_entity.id
_entity.type
_entity.pdbx_description
1 polymer ?
#
loop_
_entity_poly.entity_id
_entity_poly.type
_entity_poly.pdbx_seq_one_letter_code
_entity_poly.pdbx_strand_id
1 'polypeptide(L)'
;MSQGKMAAQVAHASLSAYRKASKKQTTEWREVGEKKVVLRSPENGLEPLRREAERADLPHHLVKDAGMTELEPGTETALGIGPAKAAEIDTVTGELNTLQ
;
A
#
# COMPACT_ATOMS: atom_id res chain seq x y z
N MET A 1 -7.94 14.63 1.07
CA MET A 1 -8.27 13.99 2.37
C MET A 1 -7.64 14.81 3.48
N SER A 2 -8.30 14.92 4.65
CA SER A 2 -7.64 15.45 5.85
C SER A 2 -6.46 14.57 6.29
N GLN A 3 -5.51 15.15 7.05
CA GLN A 3 -4.31 14.44 7.52
C GLN A 3 -4.65 13.19 8.35
N GLY A 4 -5.60 13.30 9.29
CA GLY A 4 -6.00 12.17 10.13
C GLY A 4 -6.60 11.02 9.33
N LYS A 5 -7.44 11.34 8.33
CA LYS A 5 -8.02 10.33 7.43
C LYS A 5 -6.94 9.66 6.59
N MET A 6 -5.98 10.41 6.07
CA MET A 6 -4.84 9.85 5.35
C MET A 6 -4.05 8.86 6.22
N ALA A 7 -3.72 9.23 7.46
CA ALA A 7 -3.02 8.34 8.38
C ALA A 7 -3.79 7.03 8.63
N ALA A 8 -5.12 7.11 8.83
CA ALA A 8 -5.96 5.94 9.01
C ALA A 8 -5.99 5.02 7.78
N GLN A 9 -6.12 5.60 6.58
CA GLN A 9 -6.15 4.83 5.33
C GLN A 9 -4.80 4.15 5.05
N VAL A 10 -3.68 4.85 5.27
CA VAL A 10 -2.33 4.27 5.15
C VAL A 10 -2.12 3.14 6.17
N ALA A 11 -2.53 3.32 7.43
CA ALA A 11 -2.43 2.28 8.44
C ALA A 11 -3.26 1.03 8.08
N HIS A 12 -4.48 1.22 7.58
CA HIS A 12 -5.34 0.13 7.13
C HIS A 12 -4.72 -0.62 5.95
N ALA A 13 -4.23 0.10 4.95
CA ALA A 13 -3.55 -0.48 3.79
C ALA A 13 -2.33 -1.32 4.20
N SER A 14 -1.49 -0.78 5.10
CA SER A 14 -0.30 -1.46 5.61
C SER A 14 -0.65 -2.75 6.36
N LEU A 15 -1.61 -2.70 7.29
CA LEU A 15 -2.00 -3.86 8.08
C LEU A 15 -2.64 -4.96 7.22
N SER A 16 -3.48 -4.58 6.26
CA SER A 16 -4.16 -5.53 5.39
C SER A 16 -3.20 -6.19 4.40
N ALA A 17 -2.21 -5.47 3.88
CA ALA A 17 -1.14 -6.06 3.07
C ALA A 17 -0.25 -7.01 3.89
N TYR A 18 0.13 -6.61 5.11
CA TYR A 18 0.86 -7.46 6.06
C TYR A 18 0.16 -8.79 6.34
N ARG A 19 -1.16 -8.79 6.54
CA ARG A 19 -1.96 -10.01 6.80
C ARG A 19 -2.00 -10.98 5.62
N LYS A 20 -1.70 -10.52 4.41
CA LYS A 20 -1.62 -11.36 3.20
C LYS A 20 -0.21 -11.90 2.94
N ALA A 21 0.79 -11.40 3.64
CA ALA A 21 2.16 -11.85 3.48
C ALA A 21 2.42 -13.17 4.20
N SER A 22 3.40 -13.92 3.70
CA SER A 22 3.84 -15.16 4.33
C SER A 22 4.53 -14.91 5.68
N LYS A 23 4.60 -15.95 6.52
CA LYS A 23 5.34 -15.91 7.79
C LYS A 23 6.82 -15.53 7.58
N LYS A 24 7.43 -15.96 6.47
CA LYS A 24 8.82 -15.63 6.14
C LYS A 24 8.96 -14.13 5.86
N GLN A 25 8.18 -13.59 4.92
CA GLN A 25 8.20 -12.16 4.55
C GLN A 25 7.96 -11.26 5.77
N THR A 26 6.98 -11.59 6.61
CA THR A 26 6.67 -10.82 7.82
C THR A 26 7.74 -10.93 8.90
N THR A 27 8.48 -12.04 8.98
CA THR A 27 9.59 -12.19 9.94
C THR A 27 10.79 -11.38 9.48
N GLU A 28 11.22 -11.54 8.22
CA GLU A 28 12.34 -10.79 7.65
C GLU A 28 12.11 -9.28 7.72
N TRP A 29 10.90 -8.81 7.40
CA TRP A 29 10.56 -7.39 7.47
C TRP A 29 10.60 -6.82 8.90
N ARG A 30 10.21 -7.63 9.90
CA ARG A 30 10.27 -7.23 11.31
C ARG A 30 11.70 -7.15 11.84
N GLU A 31 12.56 -8.06 11.42
CA GLU A 31 13.98 -8.07 11.78
C GLU A 31 14.72 -6.82 11.27
N VAL A 32 14.26 -6.22 10.17
CA VAL A 32 14.80 -4.97 9.63
C VAL A 32 14.04 -3.72 10.08
N GLY A 33 13.24 -3.82 11.17
CA GLY A 33 12.59 -2.67 11.80
C GLY A 33 11.30 -2.19 11.14
N GLU A 34 10.64 -3.06 10.37
CA GLU A 34 9.29 -2.81 9.83
C GLU A 34 9.17 -1.53 8.98
N LYS A 35 10.22 -1.23 8.19
CA LYS A 35 10.31 -0.02 7.36
C LYS A 35 9.07 0.16 6.49
N LYS A 36 8.57 1.39 6.44
CA LYS A 36 7.45 1.83 5.59
C LYS A 36 7.87 3.08 4.84
N VAL A 37 7.45 3.17 3.58
CA VAL A 37 7.62 4.37 2.74
C VAL A 37 6.24 4.73 2.21
N VAL A 38 5.86 5.99 2.36
CA VAL A 38 4.57 6.49 1.87
C VAL A 38 4.83 7.29 0.59
N LEU A 39 4.17 6.89 -0.49
CA LEU A 39 4.33 7.48 -1.82
C LEU A 39 3.03 8.17 -2.23
N ARG A 40 3.14 9.13 -3.15
CA ARG A 40 1.97 9.78 -3.75
C ARG A 40 1.32 8.82 -4.77
N SER A 41 -0.01 8.79 -4.80
CA SER A 41 -0.72 8.05 -5.84
C SER A 41 -0.44 8.65 -7.22
N PRO A 42 -0.33 7.83 -8.28
CA PRO A 42 -0.26 8.34 -9.64
C PRO A 42 -1.62 8.90 -10.07
N GLU A 43 -1.63 9.70 -11.14
CA GLU A 43 -2.85 10.38 -11.63
C GLU A 43 -3.90 9.40 -12.17
N ASN A 44 -3.47 8.24 -12.67
CA ASN A 44 -4.35 7.19 -13.19
C ASN A 44 -4.92 6.25 -12.11
N GLY A 45 -4.74 6.56 -10.82
CA GLY A 45 -5.29 5.80 -9.70
C GLY A 45 -4.40 4.65 -9.22
N LEU A 46 -4.90 3.89 -8.24
CA LEU A 46 -4.12 2.84 -7.55
C LEU A 46 -4.38 1.44 -8.13
N GLU A 47 -5.48 1.23 -8.83
CA GLU A 47 -5.82 -0.05 -9.46
C GLU A 47 -4.74 -0.57 -10.44
N PRO A 48 -4.08 0.26 -11.29
CA PRO A 48 -2.98 -0.23 -12.13
C PRO A 48 -1.81 -0.80 -11.31
N LEU A 49 -1.37 -0.10 -10.26
CA LEU A 49 -0.32 -0.55 -9.35
C LEU A 49 -0.73 -1.83 -8.59
N ARG A 50 -2.00 -1.94 -8.19
CA ARG A 50 -2.54 -3.15 -7.56
C ARG A 50 -2.39 -4.35 -8.49
N ARG A 51 -2.71 -4.19 -9.77
CA ARG A 51 -2.57 -5.26 -10.78
C ARG A 51 -1.12 -5.62 -11.03
N GLU A 52 -0.22 -4.66 -11.02
CA GLU A 52 1.23 -4.92 -11.14
C GLU A 52 1.77 -5.69 -9.93
N ALA A 53 1.40 -5.28 -8.71
CA ALA A 53 1.73 -6.02 -7.49
C ALA A 53 1.18 -7.45 -7.51
N GLU A 54 -0.03 -7.65 -8.02
CA GLU A 54 -0.62 -8.99 -8.17
C GLU A 54 0.13 -9.84 -9.20
N ARG A 55 0.54 -9.28 -10.34
CA ARG A 55 1.37 -10.00 -11.33
C ARG A 55 2.76 -10.36 -10.79
N ALA A 56 3.29 -9.53 -9.90
CA ALA A 56 4.59 -9.75 -9.25
C ALA A 56 4.50 -10.68 -8.01
N ASP A 57 3.32 -11.24 -7.71
CA ASP A 57 3.06 -12.08 -6.53
C ASP A 57 3.44 -11.39 -5.20
N LEU A 58 3.26 -10.07 -5.15
CA LEU A 58 3.53 -9.28 -3.96
C LEU A 58 2.31 -9.23 -3.05
N PRO A 59 2.48 -9.37 -1.72
CA PRO A 59 1.40 -9.11 -0.77
C PRO A 59 0.90 -7.68 -0.95
N HIS A 60 -0.41 -7.49 -1.12
CA HIS A 60 -0.94 -6.15 -1.39
C HIS A 60 -2.40 -6.00 -0.97
N HIS A 61 -2.83 -4.78 -0.69
CA HIS A 61 -4.23 -4.48 -0.39
C HIS A 61 -4.61 -3.06 -0.81
N LEU A 62 -5.59 -2.97 -1.72
CA LEU A 62 -6.21 -1.71 -2.12
C LEU A 62 -7.36 -1.39 -1.17
N VAL A 63 -7.26 -0.29 -0.45
CA VAL A 63 -8.33 0.25 0.36
C VAL A 63 -9.22 1.11 -0.51
N LYS A 64 -10.52 0.84 -0.43
CA LYS A 64 -11.58 1.66 -1.01
C LYS A 64 -12.41 2.20 0.14
N ASP A 65 -12.74 3.48 0.08
CA ASP A 65 -13.63 4.06 1.06
C ASP A 65 -15.04 3.48 0.91
N ALA A 66 -15.60 2.99 2.02
CA ALA A 66 -16.94 2.42 2.06
C ALA A 66 -18.05 3.50 2.06
N GLY A 67 -17.70 4.77 1.86
CA GLY A 67 -18.63 5.90 1.91
C GLY A 67 -18.89 6.42 3.32
N MET A 68 -18.03 6.07 4.29
CA MET A 68 -18.12 6.55 5.69
C MET A 68 -17.35 7.86 5.90
N THR A 69 -16.89 8.49 4.82
CA THR A 69 -16.04 9.67 4.88
C THR A 69 -16.37 10.69 3.78
N GLU A 70 -15.62 11.78 3.74
CA GLU A 70 -15.74 12.93 2.80
C GLU A 70 -15.58 12.61 1.30
N LEU A 71 -15.53 11.34 0.88
CA LEU A 71 -15.31 10.93 -0.51
C LEU A 71 -16.48 10.06 -1.00
N GLU A 72 -16.67 10.02 -2.32
CA GLU A 72 -17.66 9.14 -2.93
C GLU A 72 -17.38 7.68 -2.58
N PRO A 73 -18.42 6.87 -2.27
CA PRO A 73 -18.27 5.45 -2.01
C PRO A 73 -17.52 4.74 -3.15
N GLY A 74 -16.57 3.87 -2.79
CA GLY A 74 -15.75 3.14 -3.75
C GLY A 74 -14.48 3.88 -4.21
N THR A 75 -14.24 5.12 -3.73
CA THR A 75 -13.00 5.85 -4.01
C THR A 75 -11.79 5.09 -3.49
N GLU A 76 -10.77 4.92 -4.33
CA GLU A 76 -9.48 4.34 -3.97
C GLU A 76 -8.71 5.31 -3.07
N THR A 77 -8.41 4.90 -1.84
CA THR A 77 -7.82 5.79 -0.83
C THR A 77 -6.36 5.50 -0.52
N ALA A 78 -5.95 4.24 -0.53
CA ALA A 78 -4.58 3.81 -0.25
C ALA A 78 -4.32 2.40 -0.77
N LEU A 79 -3.08 2.12 -1.17
CA LEU A 79 -2.61 0.78 -1.56
C LEU A 79 -1.40 0.43 -0.70
N GLY A 80 -1.48 -0.70 0.01
CA GLY A 80 -0.33 -1.30 0.69
C GLY A 80 0.30 -2.34 -0.22
N ILE A 81 1.63 -2.33 -0.34
CA ILE A 81 2.41 -3.34 -1.05
C ILE A 81 3.53 -3.84 -0.12
N GLY A 82 3.73 -5.15 -0.10
CA GLY A 82 4.62 -5.85 0.82
C GLY A 82 3.94 -6.30 2.13
N PRO A 83 4.71 -6.78 3.10
CA PRO A 83 6.18 -6.81 3.11
C PRO A 83 6.79 -7.76 2.06
N ALA A 84 7.87 -7.30 1.44
CA ALA A 84 8.72 -8.02 0.49
C ALA A 84 10.09 -7.33 0.41
N LYS A 85 11.03 -7.86 -0.37
CA LYS A 85 12.33 -7.17 -0.54
C LYS A 85 12.11 -5.86 -1.28
N ALA A 86 12.89 -4.84 -0.91
CA ALA A 86 12.80 -3.51 -1.53
C ALA A 86 12.88 -3.59 -3.06
N ALA A 87 13.84 -4.35 -3.60
CA ALA A 87 14.01 -4.53 -5.04
C ALA A 87 12.77 -5.14 -5.74
N GLU A 88 11.99 -5.97 -5.06
CA GLU A 88 10.75 -6.53 -5.61
C GLU A 88 9.63 -5.48 -5.60
N ILE A 89 9.49 -4.72 -4.51
CA ILE A 89 8.51 -3.63 -4.38
C ILE A 89 8.80 -2.51 -5.39
N ASP A 90 10.08 -2.16 -5.58
CA ASP A 90 10.53 -1.10 -6.48
C ASP A 90 10.21 -1.40 -7.94
N THR A 91 10.00 -2.67 -8.33
CA THR A 91 9.50 -3.00 -9.68
C THR A 91 8.10 -2.46 -9.96
N VAL A 92 7.33 -2.16 -8.91
CA VAL A 92 5.97 -1.60 -8.99
C VAL A 92 5.95 -0.12 -8.63
N THR A 93 6.78 0.31 -7.67
CA THR A 93 6.68 1.67 -7.11
C THR A 93 7.86 2.59 -7.38
N GLY A 94 8.90 2.12 -8.08
CA GLY A 94 10.19 2.83 -8.21
C GLY A 94 10.11 4.20 -8.89
N GLU A 95 9.11 4.42 -9.74
CA GLU A 95 8.90 5.69 -10.46
C GLU A 95 7.99 6.67 -9.69
N LEU A 96 7.49 6.29 -8.51
CA LEU A 96 6.58 7.13 -7.72
C LEU A 96 7.35 8.06 -6.79
N ASN A 97 6.84 9.29 -6.66
CA ASN A 97 7.39 10.27 -5.73
C ASN A 97 6.98 9.99 -4.28
N THR A 98 7.87 10.25 -3.34
CA THR A 98 7.56 10.21 -1.91
C THR A 98 6.48 11.24 -1.55
N LEU A 99 5.57 10.87 -0.66
CA LEU A 99 4.60 11.81 -0.12
C LEU A 99 5.33 12.77 0.83
N GLN A 100 5.39 14.06 0.47
CA GLN A 100 5.93 15.14 1.30
C GLN A 100 4.84 15.79 2.16
#